data_AF-A0A7C2TD49-F1
#
_entry.id   AF-A0A7C2TD49-F1
#
_cell.length_a   1.000
_cell.length_b   1.000
_cell.length_c   1.000
_cell.angle_alpha   90.00
_cell.angle_beta   90.00
_cell.angle_gamma   90.00
#
_symmetry.space_group_name_H-M   'P 1'
#
loop_
_entity.id
_entity.type
_entity.pdbx_description
1 polymer ?
#
loop_
_entity_poly.entity_id
_entity_poly.type
_entity_poly.pdbx_seq_one_letter_code
_entity_poly.pdbx_strand_id
1 'polypeptide(L)'
;MPKEGNLTTPWIETRDRLLAGLAESQEKLCSLLASAADEQDWRPASGEWSFRQIAAHLATSERECLAERLRRIASGEQPYFEGYHNTGRDFGDVDLRRSLQEWTYTRDYRQVRFR
;
A
#
# COMPACT_ATOMS: atom_id res chain seq x y z
N MET A 1 -16.15 -20.89 25.36
CA MET A 1 -17.17 -19.87 25.09
C MET A 1 -16.92 -18.68 26.02
N PRO A 2 -16.21 -17.62 25.59
CA PRO A 2 -16.10 -16.41 26.40
C PRO A 2 -17.44 -15.66 26.35
N LYS A 3 -17.89 -15.20 27.52
CA LYS A 3 -19.12 -14.43 27.70
C LYS A 3 -18.91 -12.96 27.31
N GLU A 4 -19.98 -12.36 26.82
CA GLU A 4 -20.13 -10.94 26.48
C GLU A 4 -19.50 -10.03 27.54
N GLY A 5 -18.31 -9.50 27.22
CA GLY A 5 -17.54 -8.61 28.08
C GLY A 5 -16.88 -7.57 27.19
N ASN A 6 -17.38 -6.34 27.27
CA ASN A 6 -16.84 -5.07 26.79
C ASN A 6 -15.69 -5.17 25.76
N LEU A 7 -16.03 -5.23 24.47
CA LEU A 7 -15.08 -5.44 23.36
C LEU A 7 -14.24 -4.20 22.98
N THR A 8 -14.29 -3.09 23.73
CA THR A 8 -13.94 -1.78 23.15
C THR A 8 -12.53 -1.24 23.42
N THR A 9 -11.64 -1.88 24.16
CA THR A 9 -10.43 -1.14 24.63
C THR A 9 -9.09 -1.63 24.06
N PRO A 10 -8.69 -2.93 24.08
CA PRO A 10 -7.35 -3.31 23.59
C PRO A 10 -7.22 -3.34 22.06
N TRP A 11 -8.22 -3.89 21.36
CA TRP A 11 -8.16 -4.11 19.91
C TRP A 11 -8.42 -2.84 19.11
N ILE A 12 -9.24 -1.92 19.63
CA ILE A 12 -9.50 -0.61 18.99
C ILE A 12 -8.26 0.28 19.15
N GLU A 13 -7.66 0.34 20.33
CA GLU A 13 -6.40 1.08 20.54
C GLU A 13 -5.24 0.48 19.72
N THR A 14 -5.24 -0.84 19.53
CA THR A 14 -4.28 -1.51 18.65
C THR A 14 -4.57 -1.19 17.19
N ARG A 15 -5.84 -1.19 16.76
CA ARG A 15 -6.26 -0.84 15.40
C ARG A 15 -5.85 0.59 15.06
N ASP A 16 -6.20 1.56 15.90
CA ASP A 16 -5.95 2.97 15.62
C ASP A 16 -4.45 3.26 15.57
N ARG A 17 -3.66 2.61 16.44
CA ARG A 17 -2.20 2.63 16.40
C ARG A 17 -1.63 2.01 15.13
N LEU A 18 -2.17 0.87 14.68
CA LEU A 18 -1.73 0.22 13.44
C LEU A 18 -2.07 1.07 12.21
N LEU A 19 -3.27 1.67 12.18
CA LEU A 19 -3.67 2.58 11.12
C LEU A 19 -2.77 3.83 11.08
N ALA A 20 -2.50 4.43 12.23
CA ALA A 20 -1.58 5.56 12.34
C ALA A 20 -0.16 5.17 11.87
N GLY A 21 0.36 4.03 12.32
CA GLY A 21 1.68 3.55 11.91
C GLY A 21 1.78 3.24 10.41
N LEU A 22 0.71 2.70 9.80
CA LEU A 22 0.65 2.45 8.36
C LEU A 22 0.61 3.75 7.54
N ALA A 23 -0.11 4.77 8.03
CA ALA A 23 -0.15 6.10 7.40
C ALA A 23 1.21 6.80 7.51
N GLU A 24 1.79 6.87 8.71
CA GLU A 24 3.10 7.47 8.95
C GLU A 24 4.21 6.80 8.12
N SER A 25 4.19 5.46 8.03
CA SER A 25 5.17 4.71 7.24
C SER A 25 5.07 5.03 5.75
N GLN A 26 3.86 5.18 5.22
CA GLN A 26 3.65 5.57 3.82
C GLN A 26 4.13 7.00 3.58
N GLU A 27 3.75 7.95 4.43
CA GLU A 27 4.15 9.35 4.31
C GLU A 27 5.68 9.49 4.33
N LYS A 28 6.35 8.76 5.24
CA LYS A 28 7.80 8.74 5.32
C LYS A 28 8.45 8.19 4.05
N LEU A 29 7.94 7.08 3.51
CA LEU A 29 8.46 6.49 2.27
C LEU A 29 8.22 7.40 1.06
N CYS A 30 7.02 7.98 0.94
CA CYS A 30 6.72 8.95 -0.11
C CYS A 30 7.64 10.17 -0.04
N SER A 31 7.88 10.71 1.16
CA SER A 31 8.78 11.85 1.36
C SER A 31 10.22 11.52 0.95
N LEU A 32 10.75 10.38 1.41
CA LEU A 32 12.11 9.93 1.07
C LEU A 32 12.27 9.71 -0.44
N LEU A 33 11.37 8.99 -1.08
CA LEU A 33 11.44 8.75 -2.53
C LEU A 33 11.24 10.04 -3.33
N ALA A 34 10.34 10.92 -2.92
CA ALA A 34 10.11 12.21 -3.58
C ALA A 34 11.33 13.14 -3.50
N SER A 35 12.12 13.07 -2.42
CA SER A 35 13.39 13.80 -2.31
C SER A 35 14.48 13.28 -3.26
N ALA A 36 14.37 12.04 -3.73
CA ALA A 36 15.28 11.42 -4.68
C ALA A 36 14.74 11.38 -6.12
N ALA A 37 13.68 12.14 -6.42
CA ALA A 37 12.99 12.06 -7.72
C ALA A 37 13.86 12.50 -8.91
N ASP A 38 14.81 13.41 -8.69
CA ASP A 38 15.73 13.84 -9.75
C ASP A 38 16.77 12.74 -10.09
N GLU A 39 16.94 11.77 -9.19
CA GLU A 39 17.79 10.58 -9.34
C GLU A 39 16.94 9.31 -9.51
N GLN A 40 15.72 9.42 -10.03
CA GLN A 40 14.74 8.33 -10.05
C GLN A 40 15.23 7.02 -10.72
N ASP A 41 16.20 7.09 -11.63
CA ASP A 41 16.81 5.96 -12.33
C ASP A 41 18.05 5.37 -11.63
N TRP A 42 18.54 6.02 -10.56
CA TRP A 42 19.65 5.52 -9.75
C TRP A 42 19.31 4.15 -9.18
N ARG A 43 20.28 3.24 -9.23
CA ARG A 43 20.19 1.89 -8.71
C ARG A 43 21.50 1.49 -8.03
N PRO A 44 21.48 0.66 -6.99
CA PRO A 44 22.69 0.28 -6.25
C PRO A 44 23.64 -0.61 -7.07
N ALA A 45 23.11 -1.43 -7.98
CA ALA A 45 23.89 -2.26 -8.91
C ALA A 45 23.08 -2.58 -10.18
N SER A 46 23.76 -3.12 -11.20
CA SER A 46 23.08 -3.63 -12.39
C SER A 46 22.13 -4.78 -12.02
N GLY A 47 20.89 -4.72 -12.50
CA GLY A 47 19.85 -5.69 -12.18
C GLY A 47 19.02 -5.38 -10.93
N GLU A 48 19.48 -4.44 -10.08
CA GLU A 48 18.73 -3.98 -8.92
C GLU A 48 17.69 -2.91 -9.30
N TRP A 49 16.69 -2.75 -8.44
CA TRP A 49 15.64 -1.76 -8.65
C TRP A 49 16.13 -0.34 -8.42
N SER A 50 15.70 0.54 -9.32
CA SER A 50 15.79 1.99 -9.15
C SER A 50 14.69 2.54 -8.25
N PHE A 51 14.83 3.80 -7.82
CA PHE A 51 13.81 4.45 -6.99
C PHE A 51 12.43 4.49 -7.67
N ARG A 52 12.36 4.72 -8.99
CA ARG A 52 11.08 4.71 -9.72
C ARG A 52 10.44 3.33 -9.75
N GLN A 53 11.25 2.29 -9.89
CA GLN A 53 10.78 0.90 -9.87
C GLN A 53 10.27 0.50 -8.48
N ILE A 54 10.94 0.95 -7.41
CA ILE A 54 10.46 0.78 -6.03
C ILE A 54 9.10 1.46 -5.84
N ALA A 55 8.97 2.73 -6.25
CA ALA A 55 7.72 3.48 -6.14
C ALA A 55 6.58 2.82 -6.94
N ALA A 56 6.84 2.42 -8.18
CA ALA A 56 5.88 1.75 -9.05
C ALA A 56 5.44 0.39 -8.49
N HIS A 57 6.37 -0.37 -7.93
CA HIS A 57 6.07 -1.64 -7.26
C HIS A 57 5.15 -1.43 -6.05
N LEU A 58 5.41 -0.44 -5.20
CA LEU A 58 4.60 -0.13 -4.03
C LEU A 58 3.17 0.28 -4.42
N ALA A 59 3.04 1.19 -5.39
CA ALA A 59 1.75 1.63 -5.92
C ALA A 59 0.93 0.46 -6.50
N THR A 60 1.59 -0.37 -7.29
CA THR A 60 0.99 -1.54 -7.94
C THR A 60 0.53 -2.58 -6.92
N SER A 61 1.36 -2.90 -5.93
CA SER A 61 1.00 -3.85 -4.87
C SER A 61 -0.15 -3.33 -4.01
N GLU A 62 -0.21 -2.03 -3.72
CA GLU A 62 -1.35 -1.43 -3.03
C GLU A 62 -2.63 -1.58 -3.86
N ARG A 63 -2.60 -1.19 -5.14
CA ARG A 63 -3.78 -1.18 -6.02
C ARG A 63 -4.31 -2.59 -6.31
N GLU A 64 -3.44 -3.49 -6.73
CA GLU A 64 -3.84 -4.78 -7.30
C GLU A 64 -3.91 -5.91 -6.27
N CYS A 65 -3.16 -5.80 -5.17
CA CYS A 65 -3.19 -6.81 -4.11
C CYS A 65 -4.00 -6.32 -2.90
N LEU A 66 -3.54 -5.28 -2.22
CA LEU A 66 -4.09 -4.91 -0.91
C LEU A 66 -5.50 -4.33 -1.03
N ALA A 67 -5.68 -3.29 -1.84
CA ALA A 67 -6.95 -2.59 -1.97
C ALA A 67 -8.05 -3.50 -2.53
N GLU A 68 -7.72 -4.35 -3.51
CA GLU A 68 -8.67 -5.32 -4.06
C GLU A 68 -9.13 -6.32 -3.00
N ARG A 69 -8.19 -6.93 -2.27
CA ARG A 69 -8.50 -7.90 -1.21
C ARG A 69 -9.35 -7.26 -0.11
N LEU A 70 -9.00 -6.05 0.32
CA LEU A 70 -9.74 -5.33 1.36
C LEU A 70 -11.17 -4.98 0.90
N ARG A 71 -11.37 -4.56 -0.36
CA ARG A 71 -12.71 -4.29 -0.90
C ARG A 71 -13.59 -5.54 -0.91
N ARG A 72 -13.05 -6.68 -1.35
CA ARG A 72 -13.79 -7.97 -1.38
C ARG A 72 -14.11 -8.48 0.02
N ILE A 73 -13.20 -8.35 0.97
CA ILE A 73 -13.49 -8.69 2.37
C ILE A 73 -14.57 -7.75 2.93
N ALA A 74 -14.46 -6.44 2.67
CA ALA A 74 -15.42 -5.45 3.15
C ALA A 74 -16.83 -5.59 2.52
N SER A 75 -16.93 -6.13 1.30
CA SER A 75 -18.23 -6.46 0.67
C SER A 75 -18.87 -7.73 1.23
N GLY A 76 -18.20 -8.43 2.17
CA GLY A 76 -18.70 -9.64 2.79
C GLY A 76 -18.40 -10.92 2.01
N GLU A 77 -17.59 -10.84 0.95
CA GLU A 77 -17.10 -12.05 0.28
C GLU A 77 -16.19 -12.86 1.22
N GLN A 78 -16.12 -14.18 0.99
CA GLN A 78 -15.16 -15.07 1.65
C GLN A 78 -14.17 -15.67 0.64
N PRO A 79 -13.33 -14.85 0.01
CA PRO A 79 -12.41 -15.31 -1.02
C PRO A 79 -11.22 -16.06 -0.42
N TYR A 80 -10.78 -17.10 -1.13
CA TYR A 80 -9.41 -17.60 -1.00
C TYR A 80 -8.50 -16.75 -1.89
N PHE A 81 -7.37 -16.29 -1.35
CA PHE A 81 -6.38 -15.53 -2.10
C PHE A 81 -5.08 -16.31 -2.24
N GLU A 82 -4.63 -16.47 -3.48
CA GLU A 82 -3.30 -17.02 -3.77
C GLU A 82 -2.18 -16.01 -3.44
N GLY A 83 -0.93 -16.44 -3.53
CA GLY A 83 0.22 -15.54 -3.47
C GLY A 83 0.15 -14.47 -4.57
N TYR A 84 0.41 -13.21 -4.22
CA TYR A 84 0.52 -12.14 -5.22
C TYR A 84 1.98 -11.98 -5.63
N HIS A 85 2.23 -12.11 -6.94
CA HIS A 85 3.55 -11.97 -7.53
C HIS A 85 3.47 -10.99 -8.71
N ASN A 86 4.40 -10.05 -8.77
CA ASN A 86 4.59 -9.17 -9.93
C ASN A 86 5.92 -9.44 -10.64
N THR A 87 6.42 -10.68 -10.51
CA THR A 87 7.61 -11.16 -11.22
C THR A 87 7.44 -10.97 -12.73
N GLY A 88 8.44 -10.36 -13.36
CA GLY A 88 8.44 -10.12 -14.81
C GLY A 88 7.62 -8.91 -15.26
N ARG A 89 6.93 -8.19 -14.36
CA ARG A 89 6.32 -6.90 -14.72
C ARG A 89 7.41 -5.87 -14.94
N ASP A 90 7.30 -5.13 -16.04
CA ASP A 90 8.17 -4.00 -16.31
C ASP A 90 7.65 -2.73 -15.61
N PHE A 91 8.53 -2.14 -14.80
CA PHE A 91 8.31 -0.86 -14.11
C PHE A 91 9.22 0.26 -14.65
N GLY A 92 10.00 -0.02 -15.69
CA GLY A 92 11.04 0.87 -16.21
C GLY A 92 10.52 2.21 -16.72
N ASP A 93 9.29 2.25 -17.26
CA ASP A 93 8.73 3.44 -17.91
C ASP A 93 7.87 4.32 -16.99
N VAL A 94 7.65 3.94 -15.72
CA VAL A 94 6.74 4.67 -14.82
C VAL A 94 7.45 5.76 -14.03
N ASP A 95 6.93 6.99 -14.09
CA ASP A 95 7.41 8.12 -13.29
C ASP A 95 7.29 7.88 -11.78
N LEU A 96 8.35 8.21 -11.04
CA LEU A 96 8.42 8.05 -9.60
C LEU A 96 7.30 8.85 -8.91
N ARG A 97 7.17 10.15 -9.23
CA ARG A 97 6.19 11.03 -8.55
C ARG A 97 4.77 10.59 -8.87
N ARG A 98 4.51 10.19 -10.12
CA ARG A 98 3.22 9.61 -10.52
C ARG A 98 2.89 8.35 -9.73
N SER A 99 3.86 7.45 -9.53
CA SER A 99 3.67 6.23 -8.76
C SER A 99 3.35 6.53 -7.29
N LEU A 100 4.05 7.48 -6.67
CA LEU A 100 3.75 7.92 -5.31
C LEU A 100 2.35 8.54 -5.19
N GLN A 101 1.95 9.36 -6.17
CA GLN A 101 0.59 9.92 -6.23
C GLN A 101 -0.47 8.82 -6.34
N GLU A 102 -0.26 7.80 -7.19
CA GLU A 102 -1.16 6.66 -7.30
C GLU A 102 -1.25 5.86 -6.00
N TRP A 103 -0.12 5.66 -5.31
CA TRP A 103 -0.09 4.95 -4.05
C TRP A 103 -0.86 5.72 -2.95
N THR A 104 -0.62 7.02 -2.81
CA THR A 104 -1.36 7.88 -1.87
C THR A 104 -2.85 7.90 -2.22
N TYR A 105 -3.20 8.07 -3.49
CA TYR A 105 -4.59 8.08 -3.95
C TYR A 105 -5.32 6.77 -3.64
N THR A 106 -4.66 5.62 -3.84
CA THR A 106 -5.24 4.30 -3.58
C THR A 106 -5.61 4.11 -2.11
N ARG A 107 -4.88 4.75 -1.19
CA ARG A 107 -5.14 4.69 0.25
C ARG A 107 -6.09 5.75 0.78
N ASP A 108 -6.39 6.80 0.01
CA ASP A 108 -7.36 7.80 0.44
C ASP A 108 -8.79 7.24 0.28
N TYR A 109 -9.28 6.61 1.34
CA TYR A 109 -10.60 5.96 1.40
C TYR A 109 -11.79 6.93 1.35
N ARG A 110 -11.57 8.26 1.24
CA ARG A 110 -12.65 9.26 1.18
C ARG A 110 -13.62 9.08 0.00
N GLN A 111 -13.35 8.18 -0.94
CA GLN A 111 -14.24 7.87 -2.06
C GLN A 111 -15.03 6.55 -1.92
N VAL A 112 -14.75 5.71 -0.92
CA VAL A 112 -15.52 4.47 -0.72
C VAL A 112 -16.77 4.79 0.09
N ARG A 113 -17.81 5.30 -0.59
CA ARG A 113 -19.17 5.27 -0.03
C ARG A 113 -19.69 3.85 -0.13
N PHE A 114 -19.77 3.16 0.99
CA PHE A 114 -20.64 1.99 1.12
C PHE A 114 -22.07 2.48 0.92
N ARG A 115 -22.70 2.06 -0.18
CA ARG A 115 -24.14 2.22 -0.40
C ARG A 115 -24.89 1.07 0.24
#